data_AF-A0A7K3PWV3-F1
#
_entry.id   AF-A0A7K3PWV3-F1
#
_cell.length_a   1.000
_cell.length_b   1.000
_cell.length_c   1.000
_cell.angle_alpha   90.00
_cell.angle_beta   90.00
_cell.angle_gamma   90.00
#
_symmetry.space_group_name_H-M   'P 1'
#
loop_
_entity.id
_entity.type
_entity.pdbx_description
1 polymer ?
#
loop_
_entity_poly.entity_id
_entity_poly.type
_entity_poly.pdbx_seq_one_letter_code
_entity_poly.pdbx_strand_id
1 'polypeptide(L)'
;MRFLLDAEQREFARSLDGLLASSDTPAAVRSWAAGDHAPGRALWARLSEAGVFALAVPERHDGLGPLPLDLAVAFTELGRHAVPGPLVETVAAAALLDRLGA
;
A
#
# COMPACT_ATOMS: atom_id res chain seq x y z
N MET A 1 28.47 5.24 -2.32
CA MET A 1 27.15 4.57 -2.27
C MET A 1 26.07 5.64 -2.33
N ARG A 2 24.96 5.38 -3.03
CA ARG A 2 23.81 6.31 -3.13
C ARG A 2 22.59 5.67 -2.47
N PHE A 3 22.11 6.28 -1.39
CA PHE A 3 20.96 5.82 -0.59
C PHE A 3 19.69 6.67 -0.81
N LEU A 4 19.69 7.51 -1.84
CA LEU A 4 18.55 8.34 -2.18
C LEU A 4 17.61 7.56 -3.10
N LEU A 5 16.31 7.76 -2.92
CA LEU A 5 15.30 7.32 -3.87
C LEU A 5 15.59 7.88 -5.27
N ASP A 6 15.32 7.10 -6.30
CA ASP A 6 15.38 7.60 -7.68
C ASP A 6 14.18 8.50 -8.01
N ALA A 7 14.06 8.90 -9.28
CA ALA A 7 13.00 9.79 -9.72
C ALA A 7 11.63 9.08 -9.74
N GLU A 8 11.60 7.81 -10.10
CA GLU A 8 10.39 7.00 -10.22
C GLU A 8 9.79 6.75 -8.83
N GLN A 9 10.62 6.34 -7.87
CA GLN A 9 10.20 6.16 -6.47
C GLN A 9 9.69 7.46 -5.84
N ARG A 10 10.32 8.59 -6.16
CA ARG A 10 9.86 9.91 -5.68
C ARG A 10 8.55 10.34 -6.31
N GLU A 11 8.31 10.01 -7.58
CA GLU A 11 7.03 10.27 -8.24
C GLU A 11 5.93 9.35 -7.69
N PHE A 12 6.24 8.09 -7.45
CA PHE A 12 5.34 7.13 -6.83
C PHE A 12 4.91 7.59 -5.43
N ALA A 13 5.86 8.01 -4.58
CA ALA A 13 5.57 8.58 -3.27
C ALA A 13 4.66 9.82 -3.36
N ARG A 14 4.96 10.76 -4.26
CA ARG A 14 4.14 11.98 -4.46
C ARG A 14 2.74 11.65 -4.94
N SER A 15 2.60 10.64 -5.81
CA SER A 15 1.30 10.19 -6.32
C SER A 15 0.45 9.59 -5.21
N LEU A 16 1.04 8.75 -4.35
CA LEU A 16 0.35 8.20 -3.19
C LEU A 16 -0.02 9.28 -2.17
N ASP A 17 0.88 10.21 -1.86
CA ASP A 17 0.60 11.34 -0.98
C ASP A 17 -0.59 12.16 -1.47
N GLY A 18 -0.64 12.51 -2.76
CA GLY A 18 -1.78 13.23 -3.36
C GLY A 18 -3.09 12.45 -3.32
N LEU A 19 -3.05 11.14 -3.60
CA LEU A 19 -4.22 10.26 -3.46
C LEU A 19 -4.73 10.26 -2.02
N LEU A 20 -3.85 10.10 -1.04
CA LEU A 20 -4.21 9.97 0.37
C LEU A 20 -4.65 11.30 0.98
N ALA A 21 -4.00 12.40 0.63
CA ALA A 21 -4.38 13.75 1.04
C ALA A 21 -5.81 14.13 0.59
N SER A 22 -6.29 13.56 -0.51
CA SER A 22 -7.65 13.76 -1.04
C SER A 22 -8.67 12.71 -0.55
N SER A 23 -8.31 11.82 0.38
CA SER A 23 -9.13 10.64 0.73
C SER A 23 -9.83 10.69 2.10
N ASP A 24 -9.78 11.81 2.83
CA ASP A 24 -10.30 11.93 4.21
C ASP A 24 -9.97 10.71 5.09
N THR A 25 -8.68 10.37 5.14
CA THR A 25 -8.20 9.24 5.94
C THR A 25 -8.55 9.35 7.43
N PRO A 26 -8.62 10.54 8.08
CA PRO A 26 -9.07 10.63 9.46
C PRO A 26 -10.51 10.14 9.66
N ALA A 27 -11.43 10.46 8.75
CA ALA A 27 -12.80 9.93 8.83
C ALA A 27 -12.83 8.42 8.61
N ALA A 28 -12.05 7.91 7.64
CA ALA A 28 -11.97 6.48 7.38
C ALA A 28 -11.45 5.69 8.59
N VAL A 29 -10.42 6.19 9.29
CA VAL A 29 -9.87 5.57 10.51
C VAL A 29 -10.90 5.57 11.64
N ARG A 30 -11.61 6.68 11.85
CA ARG A 30 -12.64 6.77 12.89
C ARG A 30 -13.81 5.81 12.61
N SER A 31 -14.27 5.75 11.36
CA SER A 31 -15.32 4.80 10.96
C SER A 31 -14.88 3.36 11.20
N TRP A 32 -13.63 3.05 10.81
CA TRP A 32 -13.05 1.73 11.02
C TRP A 32 -13.02 1.33 12.49
N ALA A 33 -12.60 2.25 13.37
CA ALA A 33 -12.58 2.02 14.81
C ALA A 33 -13.99 1.86 15.42
N ALA A 34 -15.01 2.46 14.81
CA ALA A 34 -16.41 2.29 15.17
C ALA A 34 -17.06 1.02 14.57
N GLY A 35 -16.30 0.22 13.80
CA GLY A 35 -16.77 -1.01 13.16
C GLY A 35 -17.38 -0.83 11.77
N ASP A 36 -17.49 0.40 11.27
CA ASP A 36 -17.83 0.65 9.87
C ASP A 36 -16.57 0.72 9.00
N HIS A 37 -16.28 -0.39 8.35
CA HIS A 37 -15.10 -0.52 7.49
C HIS A 37 -15.33 -0.03 6.05
N ALA A 38 -16.53 0.41 5.67
CA ALA A 38 -16.83 0.75 4.28
C ALA A 38 -15.94 1.88 3.71
N PRO A 39 -15.70 3.00 4.41
CA PRO A 39 -14.80 4.05 3.92
C PRO A 39 -13.35 3.56 3.77
N GLY A 40 -12.86 2.77 4.73
CA GLY A 40 -11.51 2.20 4.68
C GLY A 40 -11.36 1.20 3.52
N ARG A 41 -12.37 0.36 3.26
CA ARG A 41 -12.36 -0.55 2.09
C ARG A 41 -12.39 0.20 0.76
N ALA A 42 -13.12 1.31 0.66
CA ALA A 42 -13.09 2.16 -0.53
C ALA A 42 -11.69 2.76 -0.76
N LEU A 43 -11.01 3.17 0.31
CA LEU A 43 -9.61 3.62 0.24
C LEU A 43 -8.68 2.49 -0.22
N TRP A 44 -8.83 1.28 0.31
CA TRP A 44 -8.08 0.10 -0.12
C TRP A 44 -8.28 -0.22 -1.60
N ALA A 45 -9.50 -0.09 -2.12
CA ALA A 45 -9.76 -0.30 -3.55
C ALA A 45 -8.93 0.67 -4.41
N ARG A 46 -8.88 1.95 -4.04
CA ARG A 46 -8.05 2.96 -4.72
C ARG A 46 -6.55 2.65 -4.63
N LEU A 47 -6.08 2.16 -3.48
CA LEU A 47 -4.68 1.72 -3.32
C LEU A 47 -4.36 0.48 -4.17
N SER A 48 -5.33 -0.42 -4.34
CA SER A 48 -5.21 -1.57 -5.24
C SER A 48 -5.12 -1.14 -6.70
N GLU A 49 -5.95 -0.17 -7.12
CA GLU A 49 -5.90 0.43 -8.46
C GLU A 49 -4.56 1.14 -8.71
N ALA A 50 -3.98 1.74 -7.68
CA ALA A 50 -2.64 2.35 -7.72
C ALA A 50 -1.49 1.32 -7.68
N GLY A 51 -1.79 0.01 -7.64
CA GLY A 51 -0.80 -1.06 -7.68
C GLY A 51 -0.05 -1.34 -6.38
N VAL A 52 -0.46 -0.74 -5.26
CA VAL A 52 0.29 -0.85 -3.98
C VAL A 52 0.46 -2.30 -3.51
N PHE A 53 -0.60 -3.11 -3.61
CA PHE A 53 -0.55 -4.51 -3.18
C PHE A 53 0.17 -5.41 -4.18
N ALA A 54 0.22 -5.03 -5.46
CA ALA A 54 0.91 -5.78 -6.50
C ALA A 54 2.45 -5.79 -6.31
N LEU A 55 3.00 -4.79 -5.60
CA LEU A 55 4.43 -4.70 -5.26
C LEU A 55 4.94 -5.85 -4.36
N ALA A 56 4.05 -6.59 -3.71
CA ALA A 56 4.39 -7.74 -2.88
C ALA A 56 4.04 -9.08 -3.53
N VAL A 57 3.47 -9.05 -4.74
CA VAL A 57 2.93 -10.22 -5.44
C VAL A 57 3.81 -10.54 -6.65
N PRO A 58 4.18 -11.82 -6.87
CA PRO A 58 4.92 -12.24 -8.06
C PRO A 58 4.15 -12.00 -9.37
N GLU A 59 4.88 -11.78 -10.47
CA GLU A 59 4.30 -11.55 -11.81
C GLU A 59 3.39 -12.69 -12.31
N ARG A 60 3.66 -13.94 -11.91
CA ARG A 60 2.80 -15.10 -12.26
C ARG A 60 1.36 -15.00 -11.75
N HIS A 61 1.13 -14.10 -10.78
CA HIS A 61 -0.15 -13.80 -10.16
C HIS A 61 -0.60 -12.37 -10.51
N ASP A 62 -0.18 -11.85 -11.67
CA ASP A 62 -0.43 -10.49 -12.15
C ASP A 62 0.11 -9.37 -11.22
N GLY A 63 1.12 -9.71 -10.40
CA GLY A 63 1.83 -8.75 -9.57
C GLY A 63 2.97 -8.03 -10.30
N LEU A 64 3.68 -7.16 -9.58
CA LEU A 64 4.84 -6.42 -10.07
C LEU A 64 6.18 -7.04 -9.66
N GLY A 65 6.13 -8.20 -9.00
CA GLY A 65 7.29 -8.82 -8.35
C GLY A 65 7.54 -8.22 -6.96
N PRO A 66 8.22 -8.96 -6.06
CA PRO A 66 8.57 -8.43 -4.75
C PRO A 66 9.57 -7.28 -4.91
N LEU A 67 9.07 -6.05 -4.81
CA LEU A 67 9.82 -4.81 -4.93
C LEU A 67 9.96 -4.16 -3.54
N PRO A 68 10.92 -4.59 -2.70
CA PRO A 68 10.97 -4.21 -1.29
C PRO A 68 11.19 -2.71 -1.07
N LEU A 69 11.90 -2.02 -1.97
CA LEU A 69 12.14 -0.59 -1.85
C LEU A 69 10.87 0.22 -2.17
N ASP A 70 10.19 -0.09 -3.27
CA ASP A 70 8.91 0.53 -3.64
C ASP A 70 7.82 0.24 -2.61
N LEU A 71 7.81 -0.98 -2.06
CA LEU A 71 6.93 -1.35 -0.95
C LEU A 71 7.23 -0.49 0.30
N ALA A 72 8.50 -0.28 0.66
CA ALA A 72 8.87 0.58 1.77
C ALA A 72 8.45 2.05 1.53
N VAL A 73 8.59 2.54 0.30
CA VAL A 73 8.12 3.87 -0.10
C VAL A 73 6.61 3.98 0.06
N ALA A 74 5.83 3.04 -0.48
CA ALA A 74 4.38 3.02 -0.34
C ALA A 74 3.95 3.00 1.13
N PHE A 75 4.51 2.10 1.92
CA PHE A 75 4.13 1.94 3.33
C PHE A 75 4.53 3.13 4.20
N THR A 76 5.56 3.89 3.80
CA THR A 76 5.89 5.17 4.44
C THR A 76 4.77 6.20 4.23
N GLU A 77 4.24 6.32 3.01
CA GLU A 77 3.12 7.22 2.71
C GLU A 77 1.82 6.77 3.38
N LEU A 78 1.50 5.48 3.30
CA LEU A 78 0.31 4.90 3.94
C LEU A 78 0.33 5.13 5.47
N GLY A 79 1.50 4.97 6.09
CA GLY A 79 1.70 5.25 7.51
C GLY A 79 1.55 6.75 7.85
N ARG A 80 2.08 7.65 7.01
CA ARG A 80 1.95 9.11 7.19
C ARG A 80 0.49 9.55 7.22
N HIS A 81 -0.37 8.91 6.43
CA HIS A 81 -1.81 9.21 6.35
C HIS A 81 -2.67 8.31 7.25
N ALA A 82 -2.06 7.48 8.08
CA ALA A 82 -2.74 6.56 9.00
C ALA A 82 -3.80 5.68 8.31
N VAL A 83 -3.53 5.16 7.12
CA VAL A 83 -4.49 4.31 6.38
C VAL A 83 -4.91 3.11 7.25
N PRO A 84 -6.22 2.89 7.49
CA PRO A 84 -6.68 1.82 8.38
C PRO A 84 -6.64 0.45 7.70
N GLY A 85 -6.58 -0.60 8.51
CA GLY A 85 -6.71 -1.99 8.07
C GLY A 85 -5.40 -2.79 8.08
N PRO A 86 -5.45 -4.08 7.72
CA PRO A 86 -4.33 -5.02 7.85
C PRO A 86 -3.30 -4.90 6.72
N LEU A 87 -2.80 -3.68 6.45
CA LEU A 87 -1.95 -3.40 5.28
C LEU A 87 -0.68 -4.25 5.26
N VAL A 88 0.07 -4.22 6.38
CA VAL A 88 1.37 -4.92 6.50
C VAL A 88 1.13 -6.42 6.51
N GLU A 89 0.10 -6.86 7.23
CA GLU A 89 -0.29 -8.26 7.33
C GLU A 89 -0.67 -8.82 5.95
N THR A 90 -1.38 -8.05 5.11
CA THR A 90 -1.74 -8.47 3.75
C THR A 90 -0.51 -8.69 2.87
N VAL A 91 0.45 -7.75 2.83
CA VAL A 91 1.65 -7.91 1.99
C VAL A 91 2.62 -8.95 2.55
N ALA A 92 2.68 -9.12 3.88
CA ALA A 92 3.44 -10.18 4.52
C ALA A 92 2.85 -11.56 4.19
N ALA A 93 1.52 -11.69 4.18
CA ALA A 93 0.84 -12.91 3.77
C ALA A 93 1.11 -13.25 2.29
N ALA A 94 1.07 -12.27 1.39
CA ALA A 94 1.43 -12.47 -0.02
C ALA A 94 2.88 -13.00 -0.18
N ALA A 95 3.84 -12.37 0.49
CA ALA A 95 5.24 -12.81 0.48
C ALA A 95 5.47 -14.18 1.16
N LEU A 96 4.60 -14.57 2.10
CA LEU A 96 4.63 -15.91 2.69
C LEU A 96 4.10 -16.95 1.71
N LEU A 97 2.95 -16.69 1.09
CA LEU A 97 2.31 -17.59 0.12
C LEU A 97 3.24 -17.88 -1.07
N ASP A 98 3.92 -16.86 -1.60
CA ASP A 98 4.93 -17.04 -2.65
C ASP A 98 6.03 -18.04 -2.24
N ARG A 99 6.56 -17.89 -1.02
CA ARG A 99 7.60 -18.78 -0.48
C ARG A 99 7.14 -20.21 -0.23
N LEU A 100 5.84 -20.41 -0.04
CA LEU A 100 5.24 -21.74 0.13
C LEU A 100 4.89 -22.41 -1.21
N GLY A 101 5.15 -21.74 -2.34
CA GLY A 101 4.86 -22.27 -3.68
C GLY A 101 3.39 -22.19 -4.09
N ALA A 102 2.63 -21.27 -3.47
CA ALA A 102 1.26 -20.96 -3.88
C ALA A 102 1.21 -20.06 -5.13
#